data_AF-A0A356VT80-F1
#
_entry.id   AF-A0A356VT80-F1
#
_cell.length_a   1.000
_cell.length_b   1.000
_cell.length_c   1.000
_cell.angle_alpha   90.00
_cell.angle_beta   90.00
_cell.angle_gamma   90.00
#
_symmetry.space_group_name_H-M   'P 1'
#
loop_
_entity.id
_entity.type
_entity.pdbx_description
1 polymer ?
#
loop_
_entity_poly.entity_id
_entity_poly.type
_entity_poly.pdbx_seq_one_letter_code
_entity_poly.pdbx_strand_id
1 'polypeptide(L)'
;MFNYLYDDISELASVLVLVGLTIFLIIFYLTRQTKLLKNSIIGLYQLNHQLKFDVLCFIEHAWVILEKSGFANVSGQIVWYGETKNIALGKLGKGKVFKEIKIEEGDISVQLSLQFKEKVTGEKKLIADIIYRTYATLVFSNVVNKNMQFVLSKQRLERFQLFVQHDVKNIAQFISLLNHQVAQAETVESKIKLIDRLKTLLPSQTEKANKVIECMKVGKVKFDDIEQLNLKTLLLDCAETKELHLLVEGEASTFLSKLMLQQVFSELLDNFKVHTLSSKKTNCIRAKISTVEHQIFIRLSAEVNQQLIILPERLFEPFWTTSESGMGLGMFIVREMLKKMAGKIDFQQTDNQIIFNLTLPKNNYETLNKSFNY
;
A
#
# COMPACT_ATOMS: atom_id res chain seq x y z
N MET A 1 -6.16 11.10 88.17
CA MET A 1 -5.56 10.08 87.28
C MET A 1 -6.45 9.75 86.07
N PHE A 2 -7.78 9.75 86.19
CA PHE A 2 -8.69 9.48 85.06
C PHE A 2 -8.81 10.59 84.00
N ASN A 3 -8.69 11.88 84.37
CA ASN A 3 -8.76 12.97 83.37
C ASN A 3 -7.53 13.03 82.44
N TYR A 4 -6.34 12.62 82.91
CA TYR A 4 -5.14 12.61 82.09
C TYR A 4 -5.19 11.55 80.97
N LEU A 5 -5.78 10.38 81.24
CA LEU A 5 -5.96 9.33 80.24
C LEU A 5 -7.01 9.68 79.16
N TYR A 6 -7.98 10.54 79.47
CA TYR A 6 -9.00 10.97 78.52
C TYR A 6 -8.47 12.03 77.53
N ASP A 7 -7.64 12.95 78.01
CA ASP A 7 -6.97 13.95 77.16
C ASP A 7 -5.99 13.28 76.18
N ASP A 8 -5.20 12.30 76.63
CA ASP A 8 -4.27 11.56 75.75
C ASP A 8 -4.99 10.79 74.62
N ILE A 9 -6.16 10.19 74.92
CA ILE A 9 -6.97 9.46 73.92
C ILE A 9 -7.63 10.43 72.92
N SER A 10 -8.07 11.59 73.39
CA SER A 10 -8.64 12.64 72.55
C SER A 10 -7.59 13.25 71.62
N GLU A 11 -6.36 13.48 72.12
CA GLU A 11 -5.24 13.92 71.31
C GLU A 11 -4.86 12.88 70.24
N LEU A 12 -4.75 11.60 70.61
CA LEU A 12 -4.52 10.51 69.66
C LEU A 12 -5.61 10.41 68.58
N ALA A 13 -6.88 10.56 68.96
CA ALA A 13 -8.00 10.56 68.02
C ALA A 13 -7.93 11.75 67.05
N SER A 14 -7.59 12.94 67.54
CA SER A 14 -7.44 14.14 66.71
C SER A 14 -6.29 14.03 65.71
N VAL A 15 -5.16 13.46 66.12
CA VAL A 15 -4.00 13.16 65.25
C VAL A 15 -4.41 12.15 64.17
N LEU A 16 -5.16 11.11 64.52
CA LEU A 16 -5.63 10.10 63.55
C LEU A 16 -6.57 10.70 62.50
N VAL A 17 -7.47 11.61 62.90
CA VAL A 17 -8.36 12.32 61.98
C VAL A 17 -7.55 13.23 61.04
N LEU A 18 -6.54 13.92 61.54
CA LEU A 18 -5.69 14.80 60.73
C LEU A 18 -4.85 14.01 59.73
N VAL A 19 -4.30 12.87 60.14
CA VAL A 19 -3.62 11.91 59.24
C VAL A 19 -4.59 11.36 58.19
N GLY A 20 -5.80 10.98 58.59
CA GLY A 20 -6.83 10.53 57.64
C GLY A 20 -7.20 11.60 56.60
N LEU A 21 -7.37 12.85 57.03
CA LEU A 21 -7.73 13.98 56.16
C LEU A 21 -6.59 14.33 55.20
N THR A 22 -5.34 14.30 55.66
CA THR A 22 -4.17 14.50 54.79
C THR A 22 -4.00 13.40 53.75
N ILE A 23 -4.16 12.13 54.13
CA ILE A 23 -4.16 11.00 53.18
C ILE A 23 -5.29 11.16 52.16
N PHE A 24 -6.50 11.53 52.61
CA PHE A 24 -7.64 11.76 51.72
C PHE A 24 -7.36 12.88 50.72
N LEU A 25 -6.78 14.01 51.16
CA LEU A 25 -6.40 15.12 50.28
C LEU A 25 -5.33 14.71 49.26
N ILE A 26 -4.33 13.91 49.68
CA ILE A 26 -3.29 13.38 48.79
C ILE A 26 -3.91 12.44 47.74
N ILE A 27 -4.77 11.50 48.16
CA ILE A 27 -5.46 10.59 47.25
C ILE A 27 -6.35 11.38 46.28
N PHE A 28 -7.11 12.36 46.76
CA PHE A 28 -7.95 13.20 45.92
C PHE A 28 -7.13 13.97 44.87
N TYR A 29 -6.00 14.56 45.30
CA TYR A 29 -5.07 15.24 44.42
C TYR A 29 -4.49 14.30 43.35
N LEU A 30 -3.97 13.14 43.74
CA LEU A 30 -3.42 12.13 42.83
C LEU A 30 -4.49 11.63 41.84
N THR A 31 -5.70 11.34 42.32
CA THR A 31 -6.80 10.85 41.47
C THR A 31 -7.19 11.89 40.44
N ARG A 32 -7.22 13.18 40.83
CA ARG A 32 -7.47 14.29 39.91
C ARG A 32 -6.37 14.41 38.86
N GLN A 33 -5.10 14.27 39.25
CA GLN A 33 -3.98 14.29 38.31
C GLN A 33 -3.99 13.12 37.33
N THR A 34 -4.27 11.91 37.81
CA THR A 34 -4.38 10.71 36.97
C THR A 34 -5.51 10.85 35.95
N LYS A 35 -6.67 11.43 36.34
CA LYS A 35 -7.76 11.73 35.40
C LYS A 35 -7.35 12.72 34.32
N LEU A 36 -6.63 13.79 34.69
CA LEU A 36 -6.11 14.76 33.72
C LEU A 36 -5.13 14.12 32.73
N LEU A 37 -4.19 13.31 33.23
CA LEU A 37 -3.24 12.56 32.40
C LEU A 37 -3.97 11.64 31.41
N LYS A 38 -4.89 10.80 31.92
CA LYS A 38 -5.68 9.87 31.11
C LYS A 38 -6.44 10.61 30.01
N ASN A 39 -7.15 11.68 30.35
CA ASN A 39 -7.94 12.44 29.39
C ASN A 39 -7.05 13.12 28.33
N SER A 40 -5.87 13.61 28.72
CA SER A 40 -4.92 14.22 27.80
C SER A 40 -4.37 13.20 26.81
N ILE A 41 -3.94 12.03 27.28
CA ILE A 41 -3.41 10.95 26.42
C ILE A 41 -4.48 10.45 25.45
N ILE A 42 -5.66 10.08 25.96
CA ILE A 42 -6.75 9.57 25.11
C ILE A 42 -7.16 10.64 24.09
N GLY A 43 -7.26 11.90 24.52
CA GLY A 43 -7.56 13.02 23.63
C GLY A 43 -6.55 13.16 22.50
N LEU A 44 -5.25 13.04 22.78
CA LEU A 44 -4.20 13.11 21.75
C LEU A 44 -4.34 11.99 20.72
N TYR A 45 -4.57 10.74 21.15
CA TYR A 45 -4.76 9.62 20.24
C TYR A 45 -6.04 9.76 19.39
N GLN A 46 -7.16 10.13 20.02
CA GLN A 46 -8.44 10.32 19.33
C GLN A 46 -8.35 11.46 18.31
N LEU A 47 -7.74 12.59 18.68
CA LEU A 47 -7.52 13.71 17.78
C LEU A 47 -6.67 13.29 16.59
N ASN A 48 -5.58 12.53 16.83
CA ASN A 48 -4.72 12.07 15.74
C ASN A 48 -5.47 11.19 14.73
N HIS A 49 -6.35 10.31 15.23
CA HIS A 49 -7.18 9.47 14.39
C HIS A 49 -8.23 10.27 13.61
N GLN A 50 -8.90 11.24 14.26
CA GLN A 50 -9.90 12.11 13.61
C GLN A 50 -9.29 12.93 12.47
N LEU A 51 -8.06 13.40 12.65
CA LEU A 51 -7.30 14.14 11.64
C LEU A 51 -6.62 13.24 10.60
N LYS A 52 -6.91 11.94 10.59
CA LYS A 52 -6.33 10.95 9.67
C LYS A 52 -4.80 11.03 9.62
N PHE A 53 -4.16 11.24 10.77
CA PHE A 53 -2.71 11.29 10.93
C PHE A 53 -2.01 12.45 10.19
N ASP A 54 -2.74 13.52 9.85
CA ASP A 54 -2.14 14.73 9.27
C ASP A 54 -1.25 15.45 10.28
N VAL A 55 0.05 15.54 9.98
CA VAL A 55 1.08 16.12 10.87
C VAL A 55 0.80 17.59 11.18
N LEU A 56 0.51 18.41 10.16
CA LEU A 56 0.40 19.86 10.30
C LEU A 56 -0.86 20.22 11.09
N CYS A 57 -1.99 19.61 10.73
CA CYS A 57 -3.24 19.78 11.45
C CYS A 57 -3.14 19.25 12.89
N PHE A 58 -2.49 18.11 13.10
CA PHE A 58 -2.32 17.53 14.44
C PHE A 58 -1.54 18.46 15.36
N ILE A 59 -0.43 19.04 14.91
CA ILE A 59 0.39 19.97 15.71
C ILE A 59 -0.44 21.18 16.16
N GLU A 60 -1.27 21.74 15.27
CA GLU A 60 -2.11 22.89 15.59
C GLU A 60 -3.25 22.54 16.55
N HIS A 61 -3.99 21.47 16.27
CA HIS A 61 -5.18 21.12 17.05
C HIS A 61 -4.83 20.47 18.40
N ALA A 62 -3.67 19.82 18.51
CA ALA A 62 -3.18 19.25 19.77
C ALA A 62 -2.91 20.32 20.82
N TRP A 63 -2.71 21.59 20.41
CA TRP A 63 -2.52 22.70 21.33
C TRP A 63 -3.63 22.82 22.37
N VAL A 64 -4.89 22.63 21.99
CA VAL A 64 -6.04 22.72 22.91
C VAL A 64 -5.92 21.72 24.07
N ILE A 65 -5.34 20.56 23.81
CA ILE A 65 -5.10 19.52 24.82
C ILE A 65 -3.89 19.90 25.66
N LEU A 66 -2.78 20.30 25.03
CA LEU A 66 -1.56 20.71 25.72
C LEU A 66 -1.79 21.91 26.66
N GLU A 67 -2.56 22.91 26.23
CA GLU A 67 -2.89 24.07 27.06
C GLU A 67 -3.65 23.69 28.34
N LYS A 68 -4.60 22.75 28.22
CA LYS A 68 -5.36 22.18 29.35
C LYS A 68 -4.47 21.37 30.29
N SER A 69 -3.39 20.76 29.77
CA SER A 69 -2.40 20.01 30.55
C SER A 69 -1.35 20.90 31.24
N GLY A 70 -1.37 22.23 31.02
CA GLY A 70 -0.51 23.20 31.71
C GLY A 70 0.64 23.77 30.87
N PHE A 71 0.75 23.41 29.58
CA PHE A 71 1.70 24.04 28.66
C PHE A 71 1.30 25.50 28.39
N ALA A 72 2.28 26.38 28.26
CA ALA A 72 2.11 27.82 28.07
C ALA A 72 2.22 28.25 26.61
N ASN A 73 3.14 27.61 25.87
CA ASN A 73 3.45 27.93 24.49
C ASN A 73 4.03 26.71 23.77
N VAL A 74 3.69 26.55 22.49
CA VAL A 74 4.43 25.74 21.51
C VAL A 74 4.87 26.66 20.37
N SER A 75 6.17 26.77 20.15
CA SER A 75 6.73 27.62 19.09
C SER A 75 7.84 26.92 18.34
N GLY A 76 8.00 27.22 17.06
CA GLY A 76 9.06 26.64 16.25
C GLY A 76 8.78 26.72 14.76
N GLN A 77 9.51 25.92 14.00
CA GLN A 77 9.47 25.91 12.55
C GLN A 77 9.29 24.47 12.04
N ILE A 78 8.44 24.33 11.04
CA ILE A 78 8.24 23.09 10.30
C ILE A 78 8.68 23.36 8.86
N VAL A 79 9.62 22.58 8.36
CA VAL A 79 9.96 22.51 6.94
C VAL A 79 9.20 21.32 6.37
N TRP A 80 8.34 21.56 5.39
CA TRP A 80 7.46 20.57 4.79
C TRP A 80 7.67 20.56 3.29
N TYR A 81 8.48 19.62 2.79
CA TYR A 81 8.85 19.53 1.37
C TYR A 81 9.41 20.84 0.81
N GLY A 82 10.36 21.44 1.54
CA GLY A 82 11.03 22.70 1.15
C GLY A 82 10.30 23.97 1.56
N GLU A 83 9.01 23.91 1.87
CA GLU A 83 8.25 25.06 2.37
C GLU A 83 8.35 25.18 3.88
N THR A 84 8.46 26.42 4.38
CA THR A 84 8.60 26.65 5.83
C THR A 84 7.32 27.23 6.44
N LYS A 85 6.87 26.60 7.52
CA LYS A 85 5.71 27.03 8.31
C LYS A 85 6.15 27.30 9.74
N ASN A 86 6.00 28.55 10.17
CA ASN A 86 6.24 28.94 11.55
C ASN A 86 5.02 28.62 12.40
N ILE A 87 5.24 27.97 13.54
CA ILE A 87 4.22 27.66 14.54
C ILE A 87 4.46 28.56 15.75
N ALA A 88 3.42 29.26 16.19
CA ALA A 88 3.42 30.04 17.41
C ALA A 88 2.04 29.93 18.07
N LEU A 89 1.90 28.97 18.98
CA LEU A 89 0.65 28.65 19.65
C LEU A 89 0.78 28.99 21.14
N GLY A 90 -0.25 29.65 21.70
CA GLY A 90 -0.27 30.11 23.08
C GLY A 90 0.35 31.50 23.29
N LYS A 91 0.50 31.91 24.55
CA LYS A 91 1.09 33.22 24.90
C LYS A 91 2.58 33.06 25.14
N LEU A 92 3.41 33.87 24.48
CA LEU A 92 4.84 33.99 24.78
C LEU A 92 4.99 34.49 26.22
N GLY A 93 5.29 33.57 27.15
CA GLY A 93 5.47 33.86 28.56
C GLY A 93 6.96 33.86 28.95
N LYS A 94 7.29 34.43 30.11
CA LYS A 94 8.64 34.34 30.73
C LYS A 94 8.98 32.93 31.26
N GLY A 95 8.34 31.88 30.71
CA GLY A 95 8.55 30.50 31.12
C GLY A 95 9.83 29.93 30.50
N LYS A 96 10.56 29.10 31.25
CA LYS A 96 11.71 28.37 30.69
C LYS A 96 11.22 27.32 29.69
N VAL A 97 12.00 27.09 28.63
CA VAL A 97 11.81 25.97 27.70
C VAL A 97 11.79 24.68 28.53
N PHE A 98 10.71 23.91 28.38
CA PHE A 98 10.54 22.63 29.05
C PHE A 98 11.27 21.55 28.26
N LYS A 99 10.91 21.38 26.98
CA LYS A 99 11.51 20.41 26.06
C LYS A 99 11.39 20.85 24.60
N GLU A 100 12.30 20.32 23.78
CA GLU A 100 12.35 20.53 22.33
C GLU A 100 12.10 19.21 21.59
N ILE A 101 11.33 19.28 20.50
CA ILE A 101 11.10 18.22 19.53
C ILE A 101 11.91 18.59 18.30
N LYS A 102 12.83 17.70 17.88
CA LYS A 102 13.59 17.82 16.63
C LYS A 102 13.43 16.52 15.87
N ILE A 103 12.84 16.60 14.69
CA ILE A 103 12.60 15.46 13.80
C ILE A 103 13.09 15.87 12.42
N GLU A 104 13.92 15.03 11.80
CA GLU A 104 14.42 15.20 10.45
C GLU A 104 14.26 13.87 9.71
N GLU A 105 13.30 13.83 8.79
CA GLU A 105 12.91 12.62 8.07
C GLU A 105 12.63 12.96 6.61
N GLY A 106 13.57 12.62 5.72
CA GLY A 106 13.50 12.98 4.32
C GLY A 106 13.40 14.50 4.11
N ASP A 107 12.40 14.95 3.34
CA ASP A 107 12.16 16.36 3.06
C ASP A 107 11.28 17.06 4.13
N ILE A 108 11.11 16.43 5.30
CA ILE A 108 10.31 16.95 6.41
C ILE A 108 11.24 17.20 7.61
N SER A 109 11.25 18.44 8.11
CA SER A 109 11.90 18.81 9.37
C SER A 109 10.89 19.46 10.31
N VAL A 110 10.84 19.02 11.55
CA VAL A 110 9.97 19.59 12.59
C VAL A 110 10.83 19.97 13.78
N GLN A 111 10.91 21.27 14.06
CA GLN A 111 11.59 21.83 15.23
C GLN A 111 10.58 22.59 16.07
N LEU A 112 10.19 22.05 17.22
CA LEU A 112 9.21 22.67 18.13
C LEU A 112 9.78 22.78 19.54
N SER A 113 9.56 23.91 20.18
CA SER A 113 9.91 24.20 21.56
C SER A 113 8.64 24.36 22.39
N LEU A 114 8.53 23.58 23.47
CA LEU A 114 7.40 23.64 24.39
C LEU A 114 7.83 24.33 25.69
N GLN A 115 7.03 25.29 26.13
CA GLN A 115 7.21 25.98 27.41
C GLN A 115 6.07 25.65 28.38
N PHE A 116 6.38 25.60 29.67
CA PHE A 116 5.40 25.36 30.72
C PHE A 116 5.09 26.65 31.49
N LYS A 117 3.85 26.77 32.00
CA LYS A 117 3.38 28.00 32.68
C LYS A 117 4.19 28.36 33.92
N GLU A 118 4.68 27.35 34.64
CA GLU A 118 5.39 27.50 35.92
C GLU A 118 6.55 26.51 36.03
N LYS A 119 7.42 26.68 37.04
CA LYS A 119 8.50 25.73 37.33
C LYS A 119 7.89 24.42 37.84
N VAL A 120 7.84 23.41 36.98
CA VAL A 120 7.25 22.11 37.30
C VAL A 120 8.22 21.24 38.10
N THR A 121 7.83 20.82 39.30
CA THR A 121 8.60 19.92 40.17
C THR A 121 7.77 18.72 40.59
N GLY A 122 8.43 17.65 41.04
CA GLY A 122 7.80 16.42 41.54
C GLY A 122 6.89 15.74 40.50
N GLU A 123 5.73 15.27 40.95
CA GLU A 123 4.77 14.49 40.16
C GLU A 123 4.23 15.23 38.93
N LYS A 124 3.97 16.54 39.05
CA LYS A 124 3.51 17.35 37.91
C LYS A 124 4.51 17.32 36.75
N LYS A 125 5.81 17.23 37.05
CA LYS A 125 6.87 17.16 36.04
C LYS A 125 6.82 15.81 35.32
N LEU A 126 6.60 14.72 36.05
CA LEU A 126 6.46 13.38 35.46
C LEU A 126 5.25 13.29 34.54
N ILE A 127 4.11 13.84 34.96
CA ILE A 127 2.89 13.87 34.15
C ILE A 127 3.09 14.71 32.89
N ALA A 128 3.65 15.91 33.02
CA ALA A 128 3.98 16.75 31.87
C ALA A 128 4.97 16.05 30.92
N ASP A 129 5.95 15.30 31.46
CA ASP A 129 6.89 14.52 30.67
C ASP A 129 6.21 13.41 29.87
N ILE A 130 5.26 12.68 30.47
CA ILE A 130 4.52 11.63 29.79
C ILE A 130 3.66 12.23 28.66
N ILE A 131 2.92 13.31 28.93
CA ILE A 131 2.08 13.97 27.92
C ILE A 131 2.94 14.49 26.77
N TYR A 132 4.06 15.15 27.09
CA TYR A 132 5.04 15.59 26.10
C TYR A 132 5.56 14.42 25.27
N ARG A 133 5.98 13.31 25.90
CA ARG A 133 6.52 12.14 25.19
C ARG A 133 5.48 11.53 24.27
N THR A 134 4.25 11.36 24.73
CA THR A 134 3.15 10.85 23.90
C THR A 134 2.92 11.76 22.70
N TYR A 135 2.84 13.08 22.92
CA TYR A 135 2.69 14.05 21.84
C TYR A 135 3.86 13.98 20.84
N ALA A 136 5.10 14.03 21.31
CA ALA A 136 6.29 13.96 20.46
C ALA A 136 6.38 12.65 19.67
N THR A 137 6.05 11.51 20.29
CA THR A 137 6.01 10.19 19.63
C THR A 137 4.92 10.15 18.56
N LEU A 138 3.75 10.75 18.80
CA LEU A 138 2.68 10.82 17.81
C LEU A 138 3.08 11.70 16.60
N VAL A 139 3.70 12.85 16.85
CA VAL A 139 4.23 13.71 15.78
C VAL A 139 5.28 12.95 14.97
N PHE A 140 6.25 12.32 15.63
CA PHE A 140 7.28 11.51 14.98
C PHE A 140 6.68 10.39 14.13
N SER A 141 5.74 9.61 14.69
CA SER A 141 5.07 8.52 13.98
C SER A 141 4.32 9.03 12.74
N ASN A 142 3.60 10.14 12.84
CA ASN A 142 2.89 10.72 11.70
C ASN A 142 3.85 11.18 10.59
N VAL A 143 5.00 11.80 10.96
CA VAL A 143 6.04 12.21 10.01
C VAL A 143 6.64 11.01 9.30
N VAL A 144 7.04 9.97 10.04
CA VAL A 144 7.59 8.73 9.47
C VAL A 144 6.57 8.06 8.54
N ASN A 145 5.30 7.97 8.94
CA ASN A 145 4.24 7.43 8.10
C ASN A 145 4.07 8.23 6.80
N LYS A 146 4.10 9.57 6.86
CA LYS A 146 4.01 10.42 5.67
C LYS A 146 5.21 10.21 4.74
N ASN A 147 6.42 10.17 5.30
CA ASN A 147 7.64 9.90 4.54
C ASN A 147 7.59 8.52 3.87
N MET A 148 7.15 7.48 4.58
CA MET A 148 6.96 6.14 4.03
C MET A 148 5.97 6.13 2.86
N GLN A 149 4.82 6.80 2.99
CA GLN A 149 3.83 6.92 1.90
C GLN A 149 4.43 7.61 0.67
N PHE A 150 5.24 8.64 0.87
CA PHE A 150 5.95 9.34 -0.19
C PHE A 150 6.98 8.42 -0.87
N VAL A 151 7.85 7.75 -0.10
CA VAL A 151 8.86 6.80 -0.61
C VAL A 151 8.21 5.69 -1.42
N LEU A 152 7.12 5.10 -0.92
CA LEU A 152 6.38 4.07 -1.65
C LEU A 152 5.78 4.60 -2.96
N SER A 153 5.25 5.82 -2.95
CA SER A 153 4.70 6.45 -4.16
C SER A 153 5.80 6.73 -5.19
N LYS A 154 6.98 7.18 -4.73
CA LYS A 154 8.15 7.39 -5.58
C LYS A 154 8.65 6.09 -6.20
N GLN A 155 8.76 5.01 -5.42
CA GLN A 155 9.12 3.68 -5.94
C GLN A 155 8.13 3.18 -7.00
N ARG A 156 6.82 3.40 -6.82
CA ARG A 156 5.81 3.06 -7.83
C ARG A 156 6.04 3.85 -9.12
N LEU A 157 6.37 5.13 -9.02
CA LEU A 157 6.66 5.98 -10.16
C LEU A 157 7.93 5.54 -10.90
N GLU A 158 9.01 5.27 -10.17
CA GLU A 158 10.28 4.79 -10.75
C GLU A 158 10.06 3.46 -11.50
N ARG A 159 9.31 2.53 -10.90
CA ARG A 159 8.93 1.25 -11.56
C ARG A 159 8.11 1.47 -12.83
N PHE A 160 7.16 2.40 -12.80
CA PHE A 160 6.38 2.77 -13.98
C PHE A 160 7.25 3.41 -15.08
N GLN A 161 8.19 4.30 -14.71
CA GLN A 161 9.10 4.92 -15.66
C GLN A 161 10.00 3.91 -16.36
N LEU A 162 10.55 2.92 -15.62
CA LEU A 162 11.35 1.85 -16.21
C LEU A 162 10.54 1.01 -17.22
N PHE A 163 9.28 0.70 -16.90
CA PHE A 163 8.36 0.01 -17.81
C PHE A 163 8.14 0.81 -19.10
N VAL A 164 7.82 2.10 -18.98
CA VAL A 164 7.60 2.98 -20.14
C VAL A 164 8.87 3.13 -20.99
N GLN A 165 10.03 3.35 -20.35
CA GLN A 165 11.30 3.50 -21.06
C GLN A 165 11.63 2.27 -21.90
N HIS A 166 11.41 1.08 -21.35
CA HIS A 166 11.66 -0.15 -22.09
C HIS A 166 10.79 -0.22 -23.36
N ASP A 167 9.49 0.00 -23.23
CA ASP A 167 8.60 -0.19 -24.38
C ASP A 167 8.74 0.94 -25.41
N VAL A 168 9.05 2.17 -24.98
CA VAL A 168 9.44 3.26 -25.90
C VAL A 168 10.73 2.92 -26.64
N LYS A 169 11.74 2.36 -25.95
CA LYS A 169 12.98 1.92 -26.59
C LYS A 169 12.71 0.83 -27.64
N ASN A 170 11.82 -0.11 -27.36
CA ASN A 170 11.43 -1.14 -28.33
C ASN A 170 10.74 -0.55 -29.56
N ILE A 171 9.84 0.42 -29.38
CA ILE A 171 9.20 1.12 -30.50
C ILE A 171 10.26 1.88 -31.31
N ALA A 172 11.18 2.58 -30.66
CA ALA A 172 12.26 3.31 -31.33
C ALA A 172 13.20 2.37 -32.11
N GLN A 173 13.54 1.21 -31.55
CA GLN A 173 14.31 0.19 -32.25
C GLN A 173 13.56 -0.38 -33.46
N PHE A 174 12.25 -0.64 -33.31
CA PHE A 174 11.41 -1.08 -34.42
C PHE A 174 11.37 -0.04 -35.55
N ILE A 175 11.14 1.24 -35.23
CA ILE A 175 11.16 2.34 -36.20
C ILE A 175 12.54 2.43 -36.89
N SER A 176 13.63 2.27 -36.12
CA SER A 176 14.99 2.31 -36.68
C SER A 176 15.26 1.15 -37.63
N LEU A 177 14.81 -0.07 -37.28
CA LEU A 177 14.85 -1.24 -38.14
C LEU A 177 14.04 -1.04 -39.43
N LEU A 178 12.82 -0.50 -39.32
CA LEU A 178 12.01 -0.18 -40.48
C LEU A 178 12.71 0.83 -41.40
N ASN A 179 13.28 1.89 -40.83
CA ASN A 179 13.98 2.90 -41.61
C ASN A 179 15.17 2.29 -42.38
N HIS A 180 15.95 1.42 -41.74
CA HIS A 180 17.05 0.71 -42.39
C HIS A 180 16.56 -0.24 -43.50
N GLN A 181 15.47 -0.97 -43.27
CA GLN A 181 14.92 -1.89 -44.28
C GLN A 181 14.29 -1.16 -45.46
N VAL A 182 13.65 0.00 -45.24
CA VAL A 182 13.15 0.87 -46.31
C VAL A 182 14.31 1.44 -47.12
N ALA A 183 15.39 1.86 -46.46
CA ALA A 183 16.58 2.39 -47.14
C ALA A 183 17.31 1.34 -48.01
N GLN A 184 17.23 0.05 -47.66
CA GLN A 184 17.87 -1.04 -48.42
C GLN A 184 16.98 -1.68 -49.49
N ALA A 185 15.69 -1.32 -49.58
CA ALA A 185 14.75 -1.90 -50.52
C ALA A 185 14.82 -1.23 -51.91
N GLU A 186 15.87 -1.53 -52.67
CA GLU A 186 16.08 -0.95 -54.01
C GLU A 186 15.32 -1.71 -55.12
N THR A 187 15.17 -3.04 -55.01
CA THR A 187 14.52 -3.89 -56.03
C THR A 187 13.01 -4.11 -55.78
N VAL A 188 12.24 -4.33 -56.85
CA VAL A 188 10.77 -4.56 -56.77
C VAL A 188 10.43 -5.76 -55.87
N GLU A 189 11.23 -6.82 -55.94
CA GLU A 189 11.02 -8.03 -55.15
C GLU A 189 11.31 -7.83 -53.64
N SER A 190 12.29 -6.99 -53.30
CA SER A 190 12.59 -6.65 -51.90
C SER A 190 11.55 -5.69 -51.31
N LYS A 191 10.96 -4.79 -52.12
CA LYS A 191 9.81 -3.96 -51.73
C LYS A 191 8.56 -4.80 -51.39
N ILE A 192 8.28 -5.83 -52.18
CA ILE A 192 7.14 -6.74 -51.92
C ILE A 192 7.36 -7.54 -50.62
N LYS A 193 8.57 -8.08 -50.40
CA LYS A 193 8.92 -8.77 -49.14
C LYS A 193 8.86 -7.86 -47.91
N LEU A 194 9.24 -6.59 -48.06
CA LEU A 194 9.10 -5.58 -47.02
C LEU A 194 7.63 -5.35 -46.65
N ILE A 195 6.75 -5.19 -47.65
CA ILE A 195 5.31 -4.99 -47.44
C ILE A 195 4.67 -6.19 -46.74
N ASP A 196 5.02 -7.42 -47.12
CA ASP A 196 4.49 -8.61 -46.45
C ASP A 196 4.96 -8.71 -45.00
N ARG A 197 6.24 -8.40 -44.71
CA ARG A 197 6.73 -8.32 -43.33
C ARG A 197 6.08 -7.20 -42.52
N LEU A 198 5.86 -6.04 -43.14
CA LEU A 198 5.13 -4.94 -42.51
C LEU A 198 3.70 -5.37 -42.15
N LYS A 199 2.99 -6.05 -43.05
CA LYS A 199 1.65 -6.59 -42.77
C LYS A 199 1.63 -7.58 -41.60
N THR A 200 2.71 -8.35 -41.41
CA THR A 200 2.80 -9.28 -40.26
C THR A 200 3.23 -8.58 -38.97
N LEU A 201 4.15 -7.61 -39.03
CA LEU A 201 4.77 -7.02 -37.85
C LEU A 201 4.03 -5.79 -37.32
N LEU A 202 3.46 -4.93 -38.18
CA LEU A 202 2.76 -3.70 -37.73
C LEU A 202 1.61 -3.97 -36.75
N PRO A 203 0.74 -4.98 -36.94
CA PRO A 203 -0.38 -5.22 -36.03
C PRO A 203 0.12 -5.47 -34.60
N SER A 204 1.13 -6.34 -34.45
CA SER A 204 1.70 -6.68 -33.15
C SER A 204 2.41 -5.49 -32.46
N GLN A 205 3.04 -4.61 -33.23
CA GLN A 205 3.73 -3.43 -32.69
C GLN A 205 2.75 -2.30 -32.34
N THR A 206 1.68 -2.15 -33.13
CA THR A 206 0.59 -1.21 -32.85
C THR A 206 -0.17 -1.64 -31.60
N GLU A 207 -0.41 -2.94 -31.43
CA GLU A 207 -1.03 -3.48 -30.21
C GLU A 207 -0.16 -3.22 -28.97
N LYS A 208 1.16 -3.43 -29.05
CA LYS A 208 2.09 -3.10 -27.96
C LYS A 208 2.11 -1.60 -27.65
N ALA A 209 2.18 -0.74 -28.67
CA ALA A 209 2.13 0.71 -28.49
C ALA A 209 0.80 1.16 -27.86
N ASN A 210 -0.32 0.60 -28.29
CA ASN A 210 -1.64 0.88 -27.72
C ASN A 210 -1.75 0.41 -26.27
N LYS A 211 -1.23 -0.78 -25.92
CA LYS A 211 -1.15 -1.27 -24.54
C LYS A 211 -0.32 -0.34 -23.66
N VAL A 212 0.79 0.20 -24.16
CA VAL A 212 1.59 1.20 -23.45
C VAL A 212 0.79 2.48 -23.22
N ILE A 213 0.09 2.98 -24.24
CA ILE A 213 -0.78 4.16 -24.14
C ILE A 213 -1.93 3.91 -23.15
N GLU A 214 -2.53 2.73 -23.16
CA GLU A 214 -3.55 2.33 -22.18
C GLU A 214 -2.96 2.28 -20.78
N CYS A 215 -1.78 1.66 -20.58
CA CYS A 215 -1.04 1.68 -19.32
C CYS A 215 -0.71 3.10 -18.85
N MET A 216 -0.43 4.05 -19.76
CA MET A 216 -0.28 5.47 -19.40
C MET A 216 -1.63 6.13 -19.03
N LYS A 217 -2.74 5.67 -19.61
CA LYS A 217 -4.09 6.05 -19.20
C LYS A 217 -4.54 5.35 -17.91
N VAL A 218 -3.80 4.38 -17.35
CA VAL A 218 -4.18 3.64 -16.13
C VAL A 218 -4.25 4.50 -14.85
N GLY A 219 -3.82 5.78 -14.90
CA GLY A 219 -4.21 6.77 -13.88
C GLY A 219 -5.70 7.14 -13.90
N LYS A 220 -6.47 6.70 -14.91
CA LYS A 220 -7.90 6.94 -15.13
C LYS A 220 -8.62 5.71 -15.71
N VAL A 221 -8.34 4.49 -15.23
CA VAL A 221 -9.34 3.42 -15.44
C VAL A 221 -10.54 3.81 -14.57
N LYS A 222 -11.57 4.37 -15.20
CA LYS A 222 -12.86 4.58 -14.55
C LYS A 222 -13.36 3.20 -14.11
N PHE A 223 -13.82 3.10 -12.87
CA PHE A 223 -14.42 1.88 -12.30
C PHE A 223 -15.79 1.53 -12.93
N ASP A 224 -16.13 2.12 -14.08
CA ASP A 224 -17.43 1.96 -14.76
C ASP A 224 -17.51 0.68 -15.64
N ASP A 225 -16.43 -0.09 -15.78
CA ASP A 225 -16.36 -1.28 -16.65
C ASP A 225 -16.50 -2.61 -15.88
N ILE A 226 -17.21 -2.64 -14.75
CA ILE A 226 -17.52 -3.89 -14.05
C ILE A 226 -18.75 -4.52 -14.70
N GLU A 227 -18.55 -5.63 -15.40
CA GLU A 227 -19.62 -6.40 -16.02
C GLU A 227 -19.63 -7.86 -15.53
N GLN A 228 -20.76 -8.55 -15.73
CA GLN A 228 -20.85 -9.97 -15.42
C GLN A 228 -20.12 -10.77 -16.50
N LEU A 229 -19.05 -11.45 -16.11
CA LEU A 229 -18.17 -12.19 -17.00
C LEU A 229 -18.26 -13.67 -16.73
N ASN A 230 -18.47 -14.45 -17.80
CA ASN A 230 -18.31 -15.89 -17.78
C ASN A 230 -16.83 -16.24 -17.98
N LEU A 231 -16.23 -16.89 -16.99
CA LEU A 231 -14.79 -17.15 -16.95
C LEU A 231 -14.38 -18.23 -17.95
N LYS A 232 -15.27 -19.18 -18.26
CA LYS A 232 -15.01 -20.24 -19.24
C LYS A 232 -14.90 -19.66 -20.65
N THR A 233 -15.87 -18.82 -21.05
CA THR A 233 -15.84 -18.17 -22.37
C THR A 233 -14.62 -17.25 -22.49
N LEU A 234 -14.34 -16.44 -21.47
CA LEU A 234 -13.22 -15.50 -21.51
C LEU A 234 -11.86 -16.20 -21.65
N LEU A 235 -11.67 -17.32 -20.94
CA LEU A 235 -10.45 -18.13 -21.06
C LEU A 235 -10.30 -18.76 -22.45
N LEU A 236 -11.39 -19.24 -23.04
CA LEU A 236 -11.40 -19.82 -24.39
C LEU A 236 -11.07 -18.75 -25.44
N ASP A 237 -11.68 -17.57 -25.36
CA ASP A 237 -11.41 -16.45 -26.28
C ASP A 237 -9.92 -16.03 -26.25
N CYS A 238 -9.35 -15.94 -25.04
CA CYS A 238 -7.93 -15.61 -24.86
C CYS A 238 -7.00 -16.72 -25.40
N ALA A 239 -7.39 -17.98 -25.29
CA ALA A 239 -6.61 -19.12 -25.80
C ALA A 239 -6.65 -19.20 -27.33
N GLU A 240 -7.83 -18.96 -27.93
CA GLU A 240 -8.01 -18.92 -29.39
C GLU A 240 -7.15 -17.83 -30.02
N THR A 241 -7.16 -16.62 -29.44
CA THR A 241 -6.33 -15.49 -29.89
C THR A 241 -4.83 -15.83 -29.89
N LYS A 242 -4.39 -16.78 -29.07
CA LYS A 242 -2.98 -17.17 -28.91
C LYS A 242 -2.61 -18.47 -29.62
N GLU A 243 -3.56 -19.09 -30.30
CA GLU A 243 -3.44 -20.39 -30.96
C GLU A 243 -3.03 -21.51 -29.99
N LEU A 244 -3.62 -21.53 -28.79
CA LEU A 244 -3.35 -22.53 -27.75
C LEU A 244 -4.53 -23.50 -27.58
N HIS A 245 -4.24 -24.79 -27.40
CA HIS A 245 -5.26 -25.78 -27.06
C HIS A 245 -5.54 -25.76 -25.55
N LEU A 246 -6.74 -25.29 -25.17
CA LEU A 246 -7.19 -25.19 -23.78
C LEU A 246 -8.42 -26.09 -23.54
N LEU A 247 -8.34 -26.99 -22.57
CA LEU A 247 -9.47 -27.75 -22.06
C LEU A 247 -9.96 -27.14 -20.75
N VAL A 248 -11.21 -26.65 -20.73
CA VAL A 248 -11.82 -26.03 -19.55
C VAL A 248 -12.87 -26.95 -18.94
N GLU A 249 -12.63 -27.40 -17.71
CA GLU A 249 -13.55 -28.15 -16.86
C GLU A 249 -14.21 -27.21 -15.86
N GLY A 250 -15.55 -27.20 -15.81
CA GLY A 250 -16.32 -26.33 -14.92
C GLY A 250 -16.62 -24.95 -15.51
N GLU A 251 -17.43 -24.18 -14.81
CA GLU A 251 -17.92 -22.88 -15.26
C GLU A 251 -18.25 -22.01 -14.04
N ALA A 252 -17.92 -20.73 -14.13
CA ALA A 252 -18.24 -19.74 -13.10
C ALA A 252 -18.35 -18.35 -13.72
N SER A 253 -19.11 -17.48 -13.07
CA SER A 253 -19.23 -16.06 -13.45
C SER A 253 -18.80 -15.15 -12.31
N THR A 254 -18.21 -14.01 -12.65
CA THR A 254 -17.76 -12.97 -11.70
C THR A 254 -18.13 -11.58 -12.20
N PHE A 255 -18.22 -10.61 -11.30
CA PHE A 255 -18.41 -9.20 -11.61
C PHE A 255 -17.08 -8.45 -11.45
N LEU A 256 -16.33 -8.33 -12.54
CA LEU A 256 -15.00 -7.72 -12.57
C LEU A 256 -14.78 -7.00 -13.91
N SER A 257 -13.68 -6.24 -14.02
CA SER A 257 -13.30 -5.60 -15.28
C SER A 257 -12.84 -6.63 -16.31
N LYS A 258 -13.49 -6.65 -17.47
CA LYS A 258 -13.15 -7.52 -18.60
C LYS A 258 -11.72 -7.32 -19.05
N LEU A 259 -11.31 -6.06 -19.22
CA LEU A 259 -9.97 -5.70 -19.70
C LEU A 259 -8.88 -6.21 -18.74
N MET A 260 -9.07 -6.06 -17.42
CA MET A 260 -8.11 -6.55 -16.43
C MET A 260 -8.02 -8.08 -16.42
N LEU A 261 -9.16 -8.80 -16.50
CA LEU A 261 -9.15 -10.27 -16.53
C LEU A 261 -8.58 -10.82 -17.84
N GLN A 262 -8.88 -10.20 -18.99
CA GLN A 262 -8.29 -10.56 -20.27
C GLN A 262 -6.77 -10.41 -20.24
N GLN A 263 -6.27 -9.32 -19.64
CA GLN A 263 -4.82 -9.13 -19.49
C GLN A 263 -4.20 -10.20 -18.58
N VAL A 264 -4.82 -10.52 -17.45
CA VAL A 264 -4.37 -11.60 -16.56
C VAL A 264 -4.27 -12.94 -17.31
N PHE A 265 -5.34 -13.33 -18.01
CA PHE A 265 -5.35 -14.59 -18.75
C PHE A 265 -4.37 -14.59 -19.92
N SER A 266 -4.25 -13.47 -20.65
CA SER A 266 -3.27 -13.31 -21.72
C SER A 266 -1.85 -13.57 -21.22
N GLU A 267 -1.42 -12.90 -20.15
CA GLU A 267 -0.06 -13.04 -19.61
C GLU A 267 0.22 -14.46 -19.10
N LEU A 268 -0.76 -15.10 -18.47
CA LEU A 268 -0.64 -16.50 -18.02
C LEU A 268 -0.52 -17.46 -19.20
N LEU A 269 -1.34 -17.29 -20.24
CA LEU A 269 -1.31 -18.13 -21.43
C LEU A 269 -0.01 -17.95 -22.23
N ASP A 270 0.56 -16.73 -22.28
CA ASP A 270 1.91 -16.52 -22.84
C ASP A 270 2.97 -17.27 -22.05
N ASN A 271 2.87 -17.26 -20.72
CA ASN A 271 3.79 -18.02 -19.87
C ASN A 271 3.73 -19.51 -20.19
N PHE A 272 2.53 -20.08 -20.33
CA PHE A 272 2.38 -21.46 -20.77
C PHE A 272 2.99 -21.67 -22.16
N LYS A 273 2.67 -20.82 -23.15
CA LYS A 273 3.18 -20.94 -24.52
C LYS A 273 4.71 -21.04 -24.60
N VAL A 274 5.43 -20.31 -23.74
CA VAL A 274 6.89 -20.32 -23.70
C VAL A 274 7.46 -21.57 -23.03
N HIS A 275 6.76 -22.13 -22.04
CA HIS A 275 7.30 -23.18 -21.17
C HIS A 275 6.74 -24.59 -21.44
N THR A 276 5.71 -24.73 -22.27
CA THR A 276 5.12 -26.03 -22.61
C THR A 276 5.83 -26.73 -23.78
N LEU A 277 5.76 -28.07 -23.80
CA LEU A 277 6.42 -28.93 -24.78
C LEU A 277 6.00 -28.63 -26.23
N SER A 278 6.92 -28.15 -27.07
CA SER A 278 6.63 -27.76 -28.46
C SER A 278 6.25 -28.90 -29.44
N SER A 279 5.86 -30.09 -28.95
CA SER A 279 5.41 -31.20 -29.79
C SER A 279 3.94 -31.01 -30.21
N LYS A 280 3.72 -30.94 -31.53
CA LYS A 280 2.44 -30.65 -32.23
C LYS A 280 1.23 -31.55 -31.90
N LYS A 281 1.30 -32.43 -30.88
CA LYS A 281 0.18 -33.32 -30.51
C LYS A 281 -0.26 -33.24 -29.04
N THR A 282 0.44 -32.53 -28.15
CA THR A 282 0.16 -32.59 -26.70
C THR A 282 0.36 -31.28 -25.92
N ASN A 283 0.29 -30.10 -26.56
CA ASN A 283 0.26 -28.81 -25.84
C ASN A 283 -1.15 -28.49 -25.33
N CYS A 284 -1.67 -29.35 -24.45
CA CYS A 284 -2.97 -29.16 -23.85
C CYS A 284 -2.85 -28.48 -22.48
N ILE A 285 -3.24 -27.22 -22.39
CA ILE A 285 -3.42 -26.54 -21.10
C ILE A 285 -4.76 -27.03 -20.53
N ARG A 286 -4.80 -27.41 -19.26
CA ARG A 286 -6.04 -27.76 -18.55
C ARG A 286 -6.40 -26.66 -17.58
N ALA A 287 -7.61 -26.13 -17.70
CA ALA A 287 -8.21 -25.20 -16.76
C ALA A 287 -9.32 -25.91 -15.99
N LYS A 288 -9.26 -25.92 -14.66
CA LYS A 288 -10.35 -26.38 -13.80
C LYS A 288 -10.91 -25.20 -13.03
N ILE A 289 -12.19 -24.92 -13.23
CA ILE A 289 -12.93 -23.85 -12.57
C ILE A 289 -13.85 -24.49 -11.54
N SER A 290 -13.70 -24.10 -10.28
CA SER A 290 -14.62 -24.48 -9.20
C SER A 290 -15.05 -23.25 -8.42
N THR A 291 -16.21 -23.35 -7.78
CA THR A 291 -16.73 -22.31 -6.92
C THR A 291 -16.98 -22.90 -5.54
N VAL A 292 -16.44 -22.25 -4.51
CA VAL A 292 -16.69 -22.61 -3.11
C VAL A 292 -17.09 -21.33 -2.39
N GLU A 293 -18.29 -21.33 -1.80
CA GLU A 293 -18.88 -20.15 -1.13
C GLU A 293 -18.88 -18.89 -2.03
N HIS A 294 -18.16 -17.84 -1.60
CA HIS A 294 -18.02 -16.55 -2.30
C HIS A 294 -16.70 -16.42 -3.06
N GLN A 295 -15.99 -17.53 -3.33
CA GLN A 295 -14.74 -17.52 -4.07
C GLN A 295 -14.78 -18.49 -5.25
N ILE A 296 -14.16 -18.05 -6.34
CA ILE A 296 -13.96 -18.83 -7.56
C ILE A 296 -12.49 -19.22 -7.59
N PHE A 297 -12.25 -20.51 -7.78
CA PHE A 297 -10.92 -21.08 -7.92
C PHE A 297 -10.71 -21.50 -9.37
N ILE A 298 -9.64 -21.02 -9.97
CA ILE A 298 -9.23 -21.40 -11.33
C ILE A 298 -7.84 -22.03 -11.22
N ARG A 299 -7.75 -23.30 -11.55
CA ARG A 299 -6.47 -24.03 -11.62
C ARG A 299 -6.09 -24.21 -13.09
N LEU A 300 -5.03 -23.54 -13.52
CA LEU A 300 -4.42 -23.72 -14.84
C LEU A 300 -3.21 -24.62 -14.69
N SER A 301 -3.10 -25.67 -15.50
CA SER A 301 -1.96 -26.59 -15.47
C SER A 301 -1.55 -27.03 -16.87
N ALA A 302 -0.26 -27.22 -17.08
CA ALA A 302 0.28 -27.77 -18.32
C ALA A 302 1.52 -28.62 -18.06
N GLU A 303 1.79 -29.55 -18.97
CA GLU A 303 2.98 -30.40 -18.93
C GLU A 303 4.21 -29.67 -19.46
N VAL A 304 5.34 -29.84 -18.79
CA VAL A 304 6.62 -29.18 -19.09
C VAL A 304 7.76 -30.18 -19.17
N ASN A 305 8.86 -29.78 -19.81
CA ASN A 305 10.09 -30.55 -19.82
C ASN A 305 10.66 -30.71 -18.40
N GLN A 306 11.14 -31.91 -18.05
CA GLN A 306 11.76 -32.24 -16.76
C GLN A 306 12.99 -31.39 -16.40
N GLN A 307 13.60 -30.72 -17.39
CA GLN A 307 14.76 -29.84 -17.20
C GLN A 307 14.38 -28.39 -16.88
N LEU A 308 13.09 -28.03 -16.93
CA LEU A 308 12.64 -26.69 -16.58
C LEU A 308 12.63 -26.53 -15.06
N ILE A 309 13.49 -25.68 -14.50
CA ILE A 309 13.48 -25.36 -13.07
C ILE A 309 13.02 -23.90 -12.93
N ILE A 310 11.81 -23.67 -12.45
CA ILE A 310 11.30 -22.34 -12.09
C ILE A 310 11.38 -22.20 -10.58
N LEU A 311 12.03 -21.16 -10.07
CA LEU A 311 12.05 -20.84 -8.64
C LEU A 311 10.71 -20.15 -8.28
N PRO A 312 9.78 -20.80 -7.56
CA PRO A 312 8.46 -20.25 -7.27
C PRO A 312 8.54 -18.91 -6.52
N GLU A 313 9.51 -18.76 -5.62
CA GLU A 313 9.75 -17.57 -4.82
C GLU A 313 10.15 -16.34 -5.64
N ARG A 314 10.72 -16.54 -6.83
CA ARG A 314 11.17 -15.46 -7.73
C ARG A 314 10.24 -15.24 -8.92
N LEU A 315 9.28 -16.14 -9.18
CA LEU A 315 8.39 -16.04 -10.35
C LEU A 315 7.60 -14.73 -10.42
N PHE A 316 7.21 -14.19 -9.27
CA PHE A 316 6.50 -12.92 -9.16
C PHE A 316 7.41 -11.74 -8.82
N GLU A 317 8.74 -11.95 -8.77
CA GLU A 317 9.72 -10.88 -8.61
C GLU A 317 9.78 -10.07 -9.90
N PRO A 318 9.65 -8.74 -9.83
CA PRO A 318 9.77 -7.92 -11.03
C PRO A 318 11.18 -8.06 -11.63
N PHE A 319 11.26 -8.14 -12.95
CA PHE A 319 12.50 -8.31 -13.73
C PHE A 319 13.16 -9.68 -13.64
N TRP A 320 12.52 -10.65 -12.99
CA TRP A 320 13.01 -12.03 -12.95
C TRP A 320 12.41 -12.87 -14.09
N THR A 321 13.25 -13.50 -14.89
CA THR A 321 12.82 -14.37 -16.00
C THR A 321 13.83 -15.47 -16.27
N THR A 322 13.36 -16.57 -16.85
CA THR A 322 14.17 -17.68 -17.36
C THR A 322 14.21 -17.73 -18.90
N SER A 323 13.49 -16.83 -19.59
CA SER A 323 13.48 -16.78 -21.05
C SER A 323 14.44 -15.71 -21.59
N GLU A 324 15.13 -16.02 -22.69
CA GLU A 324 16.11 -15.11 -23.32
C GLU A 324 15.48 -13.84 -23.92
N SER A 325 14.16 -13.85 -24.15
CA SER A 325 13.40 -12.75 -24.78
C SER A 325 12.40 -12.06 -23.84
N GLY A 326 12.19 -12.60 -22.64
CA GLY A 326 11.27 -12.05 -21.65
C GLY A 326 11.91 -10.99 -20.78
N MET A 327 11.12 -10.05 -20.27
CA MET A 327 11.58 -9.05 -19.31
C MET A 327 11.33 -9.43 -17.84
N GLY A 328 10.58 -10.50 -17.58
CA GLY A 328 10.24 -10.89 -16.21
C GLY A 328 9.20 -10.01 -15.52
N LEU A 329 8.33 -9.33 -16.29
CA LEU A 329 7.30 -8.44 -15.74
C LEU A 329 5.87 -9.02 -15.80
N GLY A 330 5.58 -9.95 -16.72
CA GLY A 330 4.22 -10.45 -16.93
C GLY A 330 3.58 -11.03 -15.67
N MET A 331 4.28 -11.92 -14.97
CA MET A 331 3.76 -12.55 -13.74
C MET A 331 3.62 -11.56 -12.57
N PHE A 332 4.52 -10.57 -12.47
CA PHE A 332 4.37 -9.48 -11.51
C PHE A 332 3.10 -8.67 -11.79
N ILE A 333 2.84 -8.32 -13.05
CA ILE A 333 1.63 -7.59 -13.47
C ILE A 333 0.37 -8.39 -13.16
N VAL A 334 0.35 -9.69 -13.47
CA VAL A 334 -0.76 -10.60 -13.13
C VAL A 334 -1.07 -10.54 -11.64
N ARG A 335 -0.04 -10.62 -10.79
CA ARG A 335 -0.21 -10.60 -9.33
C ARG A 335 -0.77 -9.26 -8.84
N GLU A 336 -0.30 -8.14 -9.38
CA GLU A 336 -0.81 -6.81 -9.02
C GLU A 336 -2.24 -6.56 -9.51
N MET A 337 -2.59 -7.03 -10.72
CA MET A 337 -3.95 -6.94 -11.25
C MET A 337 -4.94 -7.78 -10.45
N LEU A 338 -4.57 -9.01 -10.10
CA LEU A 338 -5.40 -9.85 -9.24
C LEU A 338 -5.61 -9.22 -7.87
N LYS A 339 -4.58 -8.65 -7.24
CA LYS A 339 -4.72 -7.91 -5.97
C LYS A 339 -5.72 -6.75 -6.08
N LYS A 340 -5.69 -5.97 -7.17
CA LYS A 340 -6.66 -4.88 -7.42
C LYS A 340 -8.10 -5.38 -7.53
N MET A 341 -8.29 -6.60 -8.03
CA MET A 341 -9.58 -7.27 -8.14
C MET A 341 -9.96 -8.09 -6.89
N ALA A 342 -9.26 -7.88 -5.76
CA ALA A 342 -9.40 -8.69 -4.53
C ALA A 342 -9.20 -10.20 -4.74
N GLY A 343 -8.47 -10.57 -5.80
CA GLY A 343 -8.06 -11.93 -6.11
C GLY A 343 -6.61 -12.23 -5.71
N LYS A 344 -6.22 -13.48 -5.90
CA LYS A 344 -4.88 -14.02 -5.58
C LYS A 344 -4.40 -14.97 -6.68
N ILE A 345 -3.08 -15.15 -6.74
CA ILE A 345 -2.44 -16.17 -7.56
C ILE A 345 -1.31 -16.83 -6.79
N ASP A 346 -1.24 -18.14 -6.89
CA ASP A 346 -0.17 -18.99 -6.39
C ASP A 346 0.37 -19.85 -7.51
N PHE A 347 1.65 -20.20 -7.42
CA PHE A 347 2.33 -21.05 -8.39
C PHE A 347 2.87 -22.29 -7.71
N GLN A 348 2.72 -23.43 -8.39
CA GLN A 348 3.26 -24.71 -7.98
C GLN A 348 3.90 -25.37 -9.21
N GLN A 349 5.04 -26.01 -9.00
CA GLN A 349 5.67 -26.85 -10.00
C GLN A 349 5.84 -28.26 -9.42
N THR A 350 5.50 -29.26 -10.23
CA THR A 350 5.88 -30.66 -10.02
C THR A 350 6.88 -31.05 -11.10
N ASP A 351 7.47 -32.24 -10.99
CA ASP A 351 8.54 -32.71 -11.90
C ASP A 351 8.17 -32.65 -13.39
N ASN A 352 6.86 -32.75 -13.71
CA ASN A 352 6.37 -32.77 -15.08
C ASN A 352 5.30 -31.69 -15.38
N GLN A 353 4.91 -30.85 -14.41
CA GLN A 353 3.82 -29.90 -14.61
C GLN A 353 4.07 -28.56 -13.92
N ILE A 354 3.61 -27.48 -14.57
CA ILE A 354 3.46 -26.17 -13.94
C ILE A 354 1.99 -25.89 -13.69
N ILE A 355 1.68 -25.30 -12.55
CA ILE A 355 0.32 -25.09 -12.07
C ILE A 355 0.20 -23.66 -11.51
N PHE A 356 -0.76 -22.90 -12.04
CA PHE A 356 -1.19 -21.62 -11.49
C PHE A 356 -2.57 -21.77 -10.86
N ASN A 357 -2.67 -21.42 -9.58
CA ASN A 357 -3.91 -21.41 -8.83
C ASN A 357 -4.36 -19.96 -8.63
N LEU A 358 -5.45 -19.57 -9.26
CA LEU A 358 -6.05 -18.25 -9.10
C LEU A 358 -7.27 -18.33 -8.17
N THR A 359 -7.44 -17.31 -7.35
CA THR A 359 -8.64 -17.08 -6.55
C THR A 359 -9.24 -15.75 -6.94
N LEU A 360 -10.52 -15.73 -7.28
CA LEU A 360 -11.28 -14.53 -7.60
C LEU A 360 -12.51 -14.44 -6.68
N PRO A 361 -12.94 -13.23 -6.30
CA PRO A 361 -14.20 -13.08 -5.59
C PRO A 361 -15.38 -13.41 -6.52
N LYS A 362 -16.34 -14.17 -5.99
CA LYS A 362 -17.68 -14.29 -6.57
C LYS A 362 -18.53 -13.13 -6.04
N ASN A 363 -18.17 -11.91 -6.42
CA ASN A 363 -18.95 -10.74 -6.00
C ASN A 363 -20.28 -10.71 -6.74
N ASN A 364 -21.36 -10.42 -6.03
CA ASN A 364 -22.59 -9.92 -6.63
C ASN A 364 -22.48 -8.39 -6.70
N TYR A 365 -23.15 -7.77 -7.67
CA TYR A 365 -23.16 -6.32 -7.87
C TYR A 365 -23.47 -5.53 -6.55
N GLU A 366 -24.30 -6.11 -5.67
CA GLU A 366 -24.65 -5.53 -4.36
C GLU A 366 -23.50 -5.49 -3.34
N THR A 367 -22.56 -6.45 -3.38
CA THR A 367 -21.44 -6.51 -2.44
C THR A 367 -20.34 -5.51 -2.79
N LEU A 368 -20.12 -5.23 -4.09
CA LEU A 368 -19.14 -4.26 -4.57
C LEU A 368 -19.51 -2.82 -4.15
N ASN A 369 -20.78 -2.43 -4.25
CA ASN A 369 -21.22 -1.07 -3.86
C ASN A 369 -21.05 -0.75 -2.36
N LYS A 370 -20.96 -1.76 -1.48
CA LYS A 370 -20.68 -1.56 -0.04
C LYS A 370 -19.18 -1.44 0.26
N SER A 371 -18.31 -2.03 -0.56
CA SER A 371 -16.85 -2.03 -0.34
C SER A 371 -16.15 -0.78 -0.84
N PHE A 372 -16.73 -0.03 -1.78
CA PHE A 372 -16.15 1.19 -2.36
C PHE A 372 -16.56 2.49 -1.64
N ASN A 373 -17.36 2.43 -0.58
CA ASN A 373 -17.82 3.59 0.21
C ASN A 373 -17.01 3.80 1.51
N TYR A 374 -15.78 3.30 1.60
CA TYR A 374 -14.89 3.50 2.77
C TYR A 374 -13.51 4.04 2.40
#